data_AF-A0A6B9Y868-F1
#
_entry.id   AF-A0A6B9Y868-F1
#
_cell.length_a   1.000
_cell.length_b   1.000
_cell.length_c   1.000
_cell.angle_alpha   90.00
_cell.angle_beta   90.00
_cell.angle_gamma   90.00
#
_symmetry.space_group_name_H-M   'P 1'
#
loop_
_entity.id
_entity.type
_entity.pdbx_description
1 polymer ?
#
loop_
_entity_poly.entity_id
_entity_poly.type
_entity_poly.pdbx_seq_one_letter_code
_entity_poly.pdbx_strand_id
1 'polypeptide(L)'
;MTDHSDDAGSHDHSSDRSDHAHDAHQHGHDDHDHAHDDHAHDDHDHHHQHDLDQLGVAVVTVSSSRSMDEDATGDHLVNALEDAGHEVTVRELIPDDFDRVQGTVDRLVSRGDVDAVITSGGTGVTPDDVTPDAVAPLFEKDLPGFGETFRRLSFADVGTRTIGSRATAGIADGVPVFCLPGSTDAVRLGLEDVILPEIGHLAGLARRDEEDADADKDEQAANEADGDGAETDGDVETDADETE
;
A
#
# COMPACT_ATOMS: atom_id res chain seq x y z
N MET A 1 70.30 24.40 0.75
CA MET A 1 69.92 25.36 -0.30
C MET A 1 68.43 25.60 -0.15
N THR A 2 68.07 26.79 0.36
CA THR A 2 66.74 27.48 0.36
C THR A 2 65.56 26.65 0.86
N ASP A 3 65.02 26.78 2.08
CA ASP A 3 64.51 27.96 2.81
C ASP A 3 63.65 28.89 1.94
N HIS A 4 62.33 28.83 2.15
CA HIS A 4 61.40 29.93 1.88
C HIS A 4 60.30 29.92 2.94
N SER A 5 60.21 31.08 3.56
CA SER A 5 59.47 31.49 4.75
C SER A 5 58.06 31.95 4.40
N ASP A 6 57.19 31.89 5.41
CA ASP A 6 56.15 32.84 5.81
C ASP A 6 55.48 33.76 4.76
N ASP A 7 54.14 33.74 4.73
CA ASP A 7 53.38 35.00 4.62
C ASP A 7 52.07 34.91 5.42
N ALA A 8 51.93 35.84 6.37
CA ALA A 8 50.79 36.03 7.24
C ALA A 8 49.91 37.16 6.68
N GLY A 9 48.64 36.88 6.44
CA GLY A 9 47.64 37.86 6.01
C GLY A 9 46.50 37.99 7.01
N SER A 10 46.70 38.82 8.03
CA SER A 10 45.66 39.33 8.93
C SER A 10 44.76 40.35 8.21
N HIS A 11 43.43 40.20 8.27
CA HIS A 11 42.49 41.31 8.05
C HIS A 11 41.47 41.37 9.19
N ASP A 12 41.69 42.35 10.06
CA ASP A 12 40.74 42.92 11.02
C ASP A 12 39.84 43.91 10.27
N HIS A 13 38.53 43.76 10.40
CA HIS A 13 37.63 44.90 10.32
C HIS A 13 36.57 44.80 11.42
N SER A 14 36.88 45.52 12.49
CA SER A 14 35.97 46.02 13.50
C SER A 14 34.97 47.07 12.97
N SER A 15 33.88 47.19 13.75
CA SER A 15 32.94 48.31 13.95
C SER A 15 31.50 48.01 13.47
N ASP A 16 30.54 47.79 14.38
CA ASP A 16 29.87 48.72 15.31
C ASP A 16 28.52 49.16 14.70
N ARG A 17 27.50 49.31 15.58
CA ARG A 17 26.12 49.82 15.38
C ARG A 17 25.02 48.76 15.22
N SER A 18 23.92 48.75 15.97
CA SER A 18 23.44 49.60 17.07
C SER A 18 22.29 48.89 17.78
N ASP A 19 22.26 48.99 19.11
CA ASP A 19 21.07 48.81 19.94
C ASP A 19 19.96 49.78 19.54
N HIS A 20 18.71 49.33 19.43
CA HIS A 20 17.52 50.17 19.64
C HIS A 20 16.36 49.34 20.22
N ALA A 21 16.20 49.47 21.53
CA ALA A 21 15.00 49.12 22.26
C ALA A 21 14.11 50.36 22.45
N HIS A 22 12.80 50.09 22.61
CA HIS A 22 11.71 50.97 23.03
C HIS A 22 11.07 51.86 21.94
N ASP A 23 9.82 51.52 21.57
CA ASP A 23 8.72 52.46 21.82
C ASP A 23 7.39 51.70 22.01
N ALA A 24 6.63 52.11 23.01
CA ALA A 24 5.38 51.54 23.43
C ALA A 24 4.26 52.50 23.01
N HIS A 25 3.51 52.13 21.98
CA HIS A 25 2.29 52.86 21.61
C HIS A 25 1.05 52.05 21.99
N GLN A 26 0.47 52.45 23.12
CA GLN A 26 -0.93 52.18 23.46
C GLN A 26 -1.82 53.00 22.53
N HIS A 27 -2.60 52.32 21.69
CA HIS A 27 -3.79 52.87 21.07
C HIS A 27 -4.93 51.87 21.30
N GLY A 28 -5.81 52.20 22.26
CA GLY A 28 -7.12 51.58 22.33
C GLY A 28 -8.02 52.21 21.27
N HIS A 29 -8.71 51.37 20.50
CA HIS A 29 -9.90 51.76 19.76
C HIS A 29 -10.80 50.53 19.57
N ASP A 30 -11.93 50.62 20.29
CA ASP A 30 -13.29 50.34 19.86
C ASP A 30 -13.66 48.93 19.37
N ASP A 31 -14.44 48.29 20.26
CA ASP A 31 -15.31 47.15 20.05
C ASP A 31 -16.15 47.29 18.76
N HIS A 32 -15.93 46.37 17.82
CA HIS A 32 -16.92 46.00 16.83
C HIS A 32 -17.08 44.48 16.84
N ASP A 33 -18.08 44.05 17.61
CA ASP A 33 -18.67 42.71 17.57
C ASP A 33 -19.14 42.40 16.14
N HIS A 34 -18.28 41.74 15.37
CA HIS A 34 -18.71 40.92 14.25
C HIS A 34 -18.75 39.48 14.74
N ALA A 35 -19.96 39.07 15.14
CA ALA A 35 -20.30 37.67 15.31
C ALA A 35 -20.05 36.94 13.98
N HIS A 36 -18.86 36.37 13.85
CA HIS A 36 -18.61 35.32 12.89
C HIS A 36 -19.26 34.07 13.48
N ASP A 37 -20.33 33.63 12.83
CA ASP A 37 -20.88 32.30 12.96
C ASP A 37 -19.71 31.32 12.79
N ASP A 38 -19.23 30.78 13.90
CA ASP A 38 -18.35 29.62 13.93
C ASP A 38 -19.17 28.45 13.39
N HIS A 39 -19.31 28.39 12.07
CA HIS A 39 -19.54 27.13 11.39
C HIS A 39 -18.28 26.31 11.63
N ALA A 40 -18.29 25.60 12.75
CA ALA A 40 -17.50 24.41 12.95
C ALA A 40 -17.69 23.57 11.68
N HIS A 41 -16.66 23.59 10.84
CA HIS A 41 -16.48 22.53 9.88
C HIS A 41 -16.27 21.29 10.74
N ASP A 42 -17.37 20.56 10.94
CA ASP A 42 -17.35 19.16 11.36
C ASP A 42 -16.42 18.48 10.36
N ASP A 43 -15.18 18.27 10.79
CA ASP A 43 -14.16 17.61 10.00
C ASP A 43 -14.73 16.25 9.59
N HIS A 44 -14.59 15.98 8.28
CA HIS A 44 -15.17 14.85 7.57
C HIS A 44 -14.63 13.49 8.09
N ASP A 45 -15.10 13.03 9.26
CA ASP A 45 -14.62 11.80 9.91
C ASP A 45 -15.54 10.59 9.64
N HIS A 46 -16.06 10.50 8.40
CA HIS A 46 -17.03 9.47 7.99
C HIS A 46 -16.45 8.34 7.12
N HIS A 47 -15.12 8.20 6.99
CA HIS A 47 -14.52 7.23 6.06
C HIS A 47 -13.84 6.00 6.72
N HIS A 48 -13.69 5.95 8.05
CA HIS A 48 -13.02 4.83 8.76
C HIS A 48 -13.95 3.69 9.22
N GLN A 49 -15.18 3.62 8.71
CA GLN A 49 -16.18 2.67 9.22
C GLN A 49 -15.88 1.19 8.89
N HIS A 50 -14.79 0.91 8.15
CA HIS A 50 -14.48 -0.42 7.61
C HIS A 50 -13.01 -0.81 7.75
N ASP A 51 -12.25 -0.12 8.59
CA ASP A 51 -10.87 -0.49 8.84
C ASP A 51 -10.85 -1.83 9.60
N LEU A 52 -10.09 -2.78 9.10
CA LEU A 52 -9.92 -4.08 9.75
C LEU A 52 -8.84 -3.96 10.83
N ASP A 53 -9.21 -4.20 12.09
CA ASP A 53 -8.32 -4.07 13.25
C ASP A 53 -7.25 -5.18 13.31
N GLN A 54 -7.56 -6.36 12.78
CA GLN A 54 -6.66 -7.51 12.77
C GLN A 54 -6.71 -8.17 11.40
N LEU A 55 -5.53 -8.52 10.88
CA LEU A 55 -5.36 -9.07 9.54
C LEU A 55 -4.50 -10.33 9.58
N GLY A 56 -4.80 -11.30 8.73
CA GLY A 56 -3.89 -12.35 8.32
C GLY A 56 -2.96 -11.85 7.22
N VAL A 57 -1.64 -11.87 7.45
CA VAL A 57 -0.65 -11.33 6.51
C VAL A 57 0.32 -12.41 6.07
N ALA A 58 0.48 -12.57 4.76
CA ALA A 58 1.49 -13.44 4.19
C ALA A 58 2.79 -12.66 3.92
N VAL A 59 3.91 -13.17 4.41
CA VAL A 59 5.25 -12.61 4.24
C VAL A 59 6.07 -13.51 3.32
N VAL A 60 6.59 -12.96 2.22
CA VAL A 60 7.40 -13.68 1.24
C VAL A 60 8.74 -12.99 1.03
N THR A 61 9.82 -13.62 1.48
CA THR A 61 11.18 -13.18 1.14
C THR A 61 11.59 -13.77 -0.21
N VAL A 62 11.91 -12.92 -1.17
CA VAL A 62 12.42 -13.30 -2.50
C VAL A 62 13.93 -13.12 -2.48
N SER A 63 14.67 -14.23 -2.41
CA SER A 63 16.12 -14.25 -2.39
C SER A 63 16.67 -15.63 -2.74
N SER A 64 17.60 -15.67 -3.69
CA SER A 64 18.41 -16.84 -4.04
C SER A 64 19.62 -17.07 -3.14
N SER A 65 19.95 -16.10 -2.27
CA SER A 65 21.19 -16.11 -1.46
C SER A 65 20.98 -16.24 0.04
N ARG A 66 19.74 -16.10 0.52
CA ARG A 66 19.39 -16.22 1.95
C ARG A 66 18.82 -17.59 2.26
N SER A 67 18.95 -17.99 3.53
CA SER A 67 18.24 -19.09 4.13
C SER A 67 17.25 -18.56 5.16
N MET A 68 16.27 -19.37 5.58
CA MET A 68 15.30 -18.95 6.60
C MET A 68 15.98 -18.57 7.93
N ASP A 69 17.06 -19.25 8.30
CA ASP A 69 17.84 -18.96 9.52
C ASP A 69 18.65 -17.66 9.42
N GLU A 70 18.79 -17.10 8.20
CA GLU A 70 19.58 -15.91 7.89
C GLU A 70 18.71 -14.81 7.24
N ASP A 71 17.40 -14.82 7.51
CA ASP A 71 16.44 -13.86 6.97
C ASP A 71 15.98 -12.83 8.00
N ALA A 72 16.94 -12.00 8.46
CA ALA A 72 16.66 -10.93 9.41
C ALA A 72 15.63 -9.91 8.91
N THR A 73 15.48 -9.78 7.58
CA THR A 73 14.46 -8.91 6.98
C THR A 73 13.06 -9.52 7.14
N GLY A 74 12.90 -10.81 6.87
CA GLY A 74 11.66 -11.52 7.15
C GLY A 74 11.34 -11.53 8.65
N ASP A 75 12.34 -11.70 9.52
CA ASP A 75 12.14 -11.63 10.98
C ASP A 75 11.60 -10.28 11.41
N HIS A 76 12.14 -9.20 10.84
CA HIS A 76 11.67 -7.86 11.13
C HIS A 76 10.22 -7.64 10.67
N LEU A 77 9.86 -8.10 9.46
CA LEU A 77 8.48 -8.04 8.97
C LEU A 77 7.53 -8.75 9.93
N VAL A 78 7.86 -9.98 10.34
CA VAL A 78 6.99 -10.76 11.24
C VAL A 78 6.82 -10.06 12.58
N ASN A 79 7.92 -9.68 13.23
CA ASN A 79 7.86 -9.05 14.54
C ASN A 79 7.05 -7.74 14.49
N ALA A 80 7.28 -6.90 13.48
CA ALA A 80 6.58 -5.62 13.36
C ALA A 80 5.08 -5.78 13.06
N LEU A 81 4.69 -6.79 12.28
CA LEU A 81 3.28 -7.12 12.04
C LEU A 81 2.61 -7.64 13.31
N GLU A 82 3.27 -8.54 14.03
CA GLU A 82 2.77 -9.10 15.30
C GLU A 82 2.66 -8.02 16.39
N ASP A 83 3.66 -7.15 16.51
CA ASP A 83 3.67 -6.01 17.44
C ASP A 83 2.54 -5.01 17.13
N ALA A 84 2.14 -4.89 15.86
CA ALA A 84 1.00 -4.08 15.41
C ALA A 84 -0.36 -4.78 15.60
N GLY A 85 -0.38 -6.05 16.04
CA GLY A 85 -1.59 -6.81 16.31
C GLY A 85 -2.11 -7.66 15.15
N HIS A 86 -1.38 -7.75 14.04
CA HIS A 86 -1.71 -8.63 12.92
C HIS A 86 -1.17 -10.05 13.13
N GLU A 87 -1.74 -11.03 12.43
CA GLU A 87 -1.29 -12.42 12.44
C GLU A 87 -0.50 -12.72 11.16
N VAL A 88 0.69 -13.29 11.28
CA VAL A 88 1.44 -13.78 10.10
C VAL A 88 1.00 -15.21 9.79
N THR A 89 0.07 -15.37 8.84
CA THR A 89 -0.53 -16.67 8.50
C THR A 89 0.38 -17.53 7.62
N VAL A 90 1.25 -16.87 6.84
CA VAL A 90 2.26 -17.55 6.02
C VAL A 90 3.58 -16.78 6.07
N ARG A 91 4.68 -17.52 6.22
CA ARG A 91 6.04 -17.02 6.00
C ARG A 91 6.79 -17.95 5.06
N GLU A 92 7.21 -17.45 3.90
CA GLU A 92 7.96 -18.20 2.90
C GLU A 92 9.23 -17.47 2.46
N LEU A 93 10.27 -18.24 2.11
CA LEU A 93 11.45 -17.73 1.41
C LEU A 93 11.61 -18.51 0.11
N ILE A 94 11.62 -17.80 -1.00
CA ILE A 94 11.67 -18.35 -2.36
C ILE A 94 12.83 -17.74 -3.15
N PRO A 95 13.41 -18.47 -4.13
CA PRO A 95 14.39 -17.91 -5.04
C PRO A 95 13.78 -16.85 -5.97
N ASP A 96 14.66 -16.01 -6.52
CA ASP A 96 14.34 -14.93 -7.47
C ASP A 96 13.97 -15.47 -8.88
N ASP A 97 12.88 -16.25 -8.96
CA ASP A 97 12.38 -16.87 -10.18
C ASP A 97 10.97 -16.35 -10.50
N PHE A 98 10.75 -15.91 -11.74
CA PHE A 98 9.52 -15.23 -12.15
C PHE A 98 8.27 -16.08 -11.88
N ASP A 99 8.26 -17.32 -12.37
CA ASP A 99 7.10 -18.22 -12.25
C ASP A 99 6.84 -18.58 -10.78
N ARG A 100 7.91 -18.77 -10.00
CA ARG A 100 7.78 -19.05 -8.58
C ARG A 100 7.26 -17.86 -7.79
N VAL A 101 7.72 -16.64 -8.08
CA VAL A 101 7.21 -15.43 -7.42
C VAL A 101 5.74 -15.23 -7.77
N GLN A 102 5.40 -15.24 -9.06
CA GLN A 102 4.03 -15.04 -9.52
C GLN A 102 3.08 -16.09 -8.94
N GLY A 103 3.41 -17.39 -9.09
CA GLY A 103 2.57 -18.47 -8.58
C GLY A 103 2.50 -18.55 -7.05
N THR A 104 3.48 -17.98 -6.33
CA THR A 104 3.40 -17.88 -4.87
C THR A 104 2.43 -16.78 -4.47
N VAL A 105 2.53 -15.59 -5.05
CA VAL A 105 1.60 -14.49 -4.75
C VAL A 105 0.16 -14.86 -5.14
N ASP A 106 -0.04 -15.39 -6.35
CA ASP A 106 -1.34 -15.87 -6.85
C ASP A 106 -1.97 -16.89 -5.88
N ARG A 107 -1.19 -17.88 -5.44
CA ARG A 107 -1.65 -18.86 -4.44
C ARG A 107 -2.04 -18.22 -3.11
N LEU A 108 -1.32 -17.18 -2.67
CA LEU A 108 -1.52 -16.57 -1.36
C LEU A 108 -2.73 -15.66 -1.33
N VAL A 109 -2.98 -14.87 -2.39
CA VAL A 109 -4.15 -13.97 -2.45
C VAL A 109 -5.46 -14.74 -2.47
N SER A 110 -5.50 -15.93 -3.08
CA SER A 110 -6.70 -16.78 -3.08
C SER A 110 -6.92 -17.58 -1.78
N ARG A 111 -6.16 -17.33 -0.71
CA ARG A 111 -6.38 -17.97 0.59
C ARG A 111 -7.33 -17.16 1.45
N GLY A 112 -8.35 -17.82 2.00
CA GLY A 112 -9.31 -17.18 2.91
C GLY A 112 -8.76 -16.76 4.29
N ASP A 113 -7.50 -17.07 4.60
CA ASP A 113 -6.78 -16.61 5.81
C ASP A 113 -5.68 -15.59 5.49
N VAL A 114 -5.67 -15.02 4.27
CA VAL A 114 -4.72 -14.00 3.86
C VAL A 114 -5.50 -12.76 3.46
N ASP A 115 -5.29 -11.69 4.21
CA ASP A 115 -5.91 -10.38 4.02
C ASP A 115 -4.93 -9.38 3.40
N ALA A 116 -3.62 -9.69 3.39
CA ALA A 116 -2.59 -8.92 2.70
C ALA A 116 -1.36 -9.78 2.39
N VAL A 117 -0.63 -9.43 1.33
CA VAL A 117 0.65 -10.06 0.98
C VAL A 117 1.76 -9.02 0.96
N ILE A 118 2.87 -9.30 1.64
CA ILE A 118 4.07 -8.45 1.62
C ILE A 118 5.25 -9.28 1.12
N THR A 119 5.83 -8.86 0.00
CA THR A 119 7.07 -9.43 -0.52
C THR A 119 8.27 -8.54 -0.21
N SER A 120 9.44 -9.14 -0.03
CA SER A 120 10.70 -8.43 0.18
C SER A 120 11.81 -9.02 -0.66
N GLY A 121 12.38 -8.22 -1.56
CA GLY A 121 13.46 -8.63 -2.47
C GLY A 121 13.04 -8.66 -3.94
N GLY A 122 14.04 -8.76 -4.83
CA GLY A 122 13.83 -8.84 -6.29
C GLY A 122 13.22 -7.59 -6.94
N THR A 123 13.32 -6.40 -6.33
CA THR A 123 12.72 -5.14 -6.84
C THR A 123 13.76 -4.13 -7.37
N GLY A 124 15.02 -4.52 -7.50
CA GLY A 124 16.08 -3.71 -8.10
C GLY A 124 16.02 -3.66 -9.63
N VAL A 125 17.18 -3.44 -10.26
CA VAL A 125 17.35 -3.33 -11.73
C VAL A 125 18.28 -4.40 -12.31
N THR A 126 18.65 -5.40 -11.51
CA THR A 126 19.45 -6.53 -11.98
C THR A 126 18.57 -7.55 -12.72
N PRO A 127 19.13 -8.46 -13.53
CA PRO A 127 18.34 -9.45 -14.27
C PRO A 127 17.50 -10.37 -13.39
N ASP A 128 17.95 -10.62 -12.15
CA ASP A 128 17.26 -11.48 -11.19
C ASP A 128 16.16 -10.71 -10.42
N ASP A 129 16.12 -9.38 -10.53
CA ASP A 129 15.06 -8.58 -9.92
C ASP A 129 13.76 -8.71 -10.73
N VAL A 130 12.98 -9.74 -10.44
CA VAL A 130 11.75 -10.07 -11.18
C VAL A 130 10.45 -9.79 -10.43
N THR A 131 10.51 -9.46 -9.13
CA THR A 131 9.32 -9.38 -8.27
C THR A 131 8.25 -8.41 -8.80
N PRO A 132 8.57 -7.15 -9.17
CA PRO A 132 7.55 -6.24 -9.72
C PRO A 132 6.95 -6.74 -11.03
N ASP A 133 7.76 -7.35 -11.89
CA ASP A 133 7.32 -7.82 -13.21
C ASP A 133 6.47 -9.10 -13.11
N ALA A 134 6.75 -9.95 -12.12
CA ALA A 134 6.01 -11.17 -11.84
C ALA A 134 4.65 -10.88 -11.18
N VAL A 135 4.62 -9.88 -10.29
CA VAL A 135 3.43 -9.58 -9.48
C VAL A 135 2.47 -8.60 -10.18
N ALA A 136 2.97 -7.62 -10.95
CA ALA A 136 2.12 -6.62 -11.60
C ALA A 136 0.99 -7.21 -12.49
N PRO A 137 1.19 -8.30 -13.25
CA PRO A 137 0.09 -8.92 -14.02
C PRO A 137 -1.06 -9.48 -13.17
N LEU A 138 -0.86 -9.68 -11.87
CA LEU A 138 -1.89 -10.16 -10.94
C LEU A 138 -2.77 -9.01 -10.43
N PHE A 139 -2.34 -7.76 -10.60
CA PHE A 139 -3.09 -6.62 -10.09
C PHE A 139 -4.33 -6.34 -10.94
N GLU A 140 -5.49 -6.39 -10.30
CA GLU A 140 -6.74 -5.85 -10.83
C GLU A 140 -6.74 -4.33 -10.79
N LYS A 141 -6.11 -3.77 -9.74
CA LYS A 141 -5.96 -2.34 -9.51
C LYS A 141 -4.55 -2.03 -9.05
N ASP A 142 -3.81 -1.25 -9.83
CA ASP A 142 -2.51 -0.73 -9.41
C ASP A 142 -2.67 0.33 -8.30
N LEU A 143 -1.75 0.34 -7.33
CA LEU A 143 -1.65 1.36 -6.28
C LEU A 143 -0.36 2.20 -6.46
N PRO A 144 -0.26 3.03 -7.50
CA PRO A 144 0.98 3.76 -7.82
C PRO A 144 1.42 4.72 -6.69
N GLY A 145 0.48 5.23 -5.90
CA GLY A 145 0.73 6.09 -4.76
C GLY A 145 1.64 5.46 -3.69
N PHE A 146 1.64 4.11 -3.56
CA PHE A 146 2.55 3.40 -2.68
C PHE A 146 4.01 3.60 -3.11
N GLY A 147 4.33 3.28 -4.37
CA GLY A 147 5.68 3.42 -4.88
C GLY A 147 6.17 4.88 -4.88
N GLU A 148 5.27 5.83 -5.18
CA GLU A 148 5.56 7.26 -5.11
C GLU A 148 5.91 7.72 -3.70
N THR A 149 5.10 7.32 -2.71
CA THR A 149 5.30 7.65 -1.30
C THR A 149 6.58 7.01 -0.77
N PHE A 150 6.77 5.72 -1.03
CA PHE A 150 7.97 5.00 -0.67
C PHE A 150 9.24 5.69 -1.19
N ARG A 151 9.27 6.04 -2.49
CA ARG A 151 10.43 6.71 -3.09
C ARG A 151 10.65 8.12 -2.54
N ARG A 152 9.57 8.86 -2.22
CA ARG A 152 9.63 10.19 -1.60
C ARG A 152 10.26 10.13 -0.22
N LEU A 153 9.81 9.21 0.64
CA LEU A 153 10.35 9.00 1.97
C LEU A 153 11.80 8.53 1.91
N SER A 154 12.09 7.53 1.06
CA SER A 154 13.44 6.99 0.88
C SER A 154 14.46 8.03 0.38
N PHE A 155 14.02 9.09 -0.30
CA PHE A 155 14.94 10.12 -0.84
C PHE A 155 15.73 10.82 0.28
N ALA A 156 15.18 10.95 1.48
CA ALA A 156 15.88 11.55 2.61
C ALA A 156 17.16 10.77 2.99
N ASP A 157 17.10 9.43 2.91
CA ASP A 157 18.18 8.55 3.35
C ASP A 157 19.13 8.17 2.21
N VAL A 158 18.59 7.86 1.03
CA VAL A 158 19.38 7.31 -0.10
C VAL A 158 19.49 8.26 -1.30
N GLY A 159 18.85 9.43 -1.24
CA GLY A 159 18.89 10.43 -2.30
C GLY A 159 18.43 9.89 -3.65
N THR A 160 19.16 10.25 -4.71
CA THR A 160 18.83 9.84 -6.09
C THR A 160 18.91 8.34 -6.34
N ARG A 161 19.46 7.53 -5.42
CA ARG A 161 19.47 6.07 -5.54
C ARG A 161 18.06 5.49 -5.55
N THR A 162 17.08 6.21 -5.01
CA THR A 162 15.65 5.84 -5.04
C THR A 162 15.12 5.61 -6.47
N ILE A 163 15.75 6.20 -7.50
CA ILE A 163 15.39 5.99 -8.91
C ILE A 163 15.48 4.50 -9.31
N GLY A 164 16.38 3.74 -8.70
CA GLY A 164 16.54 2.31 -8.96
C GLY A 164 15.53 1.41 -8.23
N SER A 165 14.68 1.95 -7.36
CA SER A 165 13.68 1.17 -6.64
C SER A 165 12.42 0.99 -7.48
N ARG A 166 12.06 -0.27 -7.72
CA ARG A 166 10.78 -0.66 -8.33
C ARG A 166 9.79 -1.20 -7.30
N ALA A 167 9.83 -0.67 -6.06
CA ALA A 167 8.79 -0.95 -5.08
C ALA A 167 7.42 -0.56 -5.63
N THR A 168 6.45 -1.46 -5.50
CA THR A 168 5.11 -1.33 -6.09
C THR A 168 4.06 -2.02 -5.22
N ALA A 169 2.80 -1.69 -5.43
CA ALA A 169 1.67 -2.33 -4.78
C ALA A 169 0.44 -2.33 -5.69
N GLY A 170 -0.51 -3.21 -5.39
CA GLY A 170 -1.77 -3.35 -6.10
C GLY A 170 -2.76 -4.20 -5.32
N ILE A 171 -3.99 -4.29 -5.82
CA ILE A 171 -5.01 -5.24 -5.35
C ILE A 171 -5.05 -6.41 -6.32
N ALA A 172 -4.97 -7.63 -5.81
CA ALA A 172 -5.10 -8.88 -6.55
C ALA A 172 -6.06 -9.81 -5.81
N ASP A 173 -7.13 -10.27 -6.47
CA ASP A 173 -8.14 -11.16 -5.87
C ASP A 173 -8.70 -10.59 -4.56
N GLY A 174 -9.05 -9.30 -4.56
CA GLY A 174 -9.53 -8.60 -3.35
C GLY A 174 -8.49 -8.38 -2.24
N VAL A 175 -7.22 -8.76 -2.44
CA VAL A 175 -6.16 -8.68 -1.44
C VAL A 175 -5.10 -7.62 -1.80
N PRO A 176 -4.75 -6.68 -0.90
CA PRO A 176 -3.63 -5.78 -1.10
C PRO A 176 -2.27 -6.52 -1.07
N VAL A 177 -1.46 -6.28 -2.10
CA VAL A 177 -0.13 -6.85 -2.27
C VAL A 177 0.91 -5.73 -2.34
N PHE A 178 1.97 -5.83 -1.53
CA PHE A 178 3.07 -4.87 -1.47
C PHE A 178 4.40 -5.54 -1.79
N CYS A 179 5.19 -4.93 -2.68
CA CYS A 179 6.50 -5.41 -3.07
C CYS A 179 7.60 -4.45 -2.60
N LEU A 180 8.34 -4.85 -1.57
CA LEU A 180 9.40 -4.07 -0.94
C LEU A 180 10.81 -4.46 -1.43
N PRO A 181 11.80 -3.56 -1.35
CA PRO A 181 13.21 -3.91 -1.51
C PRO A 181 13.73 -4.80 -0.38
N GLY A 182 14.72 -5.65 -0.67
CA GLY A 182 15.23 -6.67 0.26
C GLY A 182 16.14 -6.15 1.39
N SER A 183 16.45 -4.85 1.45
CA SER A 183 17.25 -4.26 2.53
C SER A 183 16.39 -3.96 3.75
N THR A 184 16.89 -4.25 4.95
CA THR A 184 16.16 -4.01 6.20
C THR A 184 15.70 -2.56 6.37
N ASP A 185 16.50 -1.55 5.99
CA ASP A 185 16.09 -0.15 6.09
C ASP A 185 14.88 0.19 5.19
N ALA A 186 14.87 -0.35 3.97
CA ALA A 186 13.77 -0.18 3.04
C ALA A 186 12.50 -0.89 3.54
N VAL A 187 12.65 -2.09 4.10
CA VAL A 187 11.52 -2.81 4.69
C VAL A 187 10.96 -2.06 5.89
N ARG A 188 11.81 -1.54 6.77
CA ARG A 188 11.40 -0.76 7.92
C ARG A 188 10.59 0.46 7.51
N LEU A 189 11.12 1.26 6.58
CA LEU A 189 10.44 2.45 6.05
C LEU A 189 9.13 2.07 5.34
N GLY A 190 9.15 1.04 4.49
CA GLY A 190 7.97 0.62 3.75
C GLY A 190 6.88 0.05 4.65
N LEU A 191 7.24 -0.78 5.62
CA LEU A 191 6.30 -1.40 6.55
C LEU A 191 5.78 -0.39 7.56
N GLU A 192 6.66 0.24 8.33
CA GLU A 192 6.29 1.07 9.49
C GLU A 192 5.67 2.40 9.05
N ASP A 193 6.24 3.09 8.06
CA ASP A 193 5.81 4.44 7.70
C ASP A 193 4.70 4.46 6.63
N VAL A 194 4.43 3.34 5.95
CA VAL A 194 3.48 3.29 4.82
C VAL A 194 2.46 2.17 4.94
N ILE A 195 2.89 0.92 5.10
CA ILE A 195 1.96 -0.22 5.06
C ILE A 195 1.12 -0.30 6.33
N LEU A 196 1.73 -0.33 7.52
CA LEU A 196 0.99 -0.49 8.78
C LEU A 196 -0.11 0.57 8.99
N PRO A 197 0.10 1.87 8.66
CA PRO A 197 -0.96 2.87 8.76
C PRO A 197 -2.15 2.64 7.82
N GLU A 198 -1.95 1.97 6.68
CA GLU A 198 -2.93 1.90 5.59
C GLU A 198 -3.52 0.50 5.36
N ILE A 199 -2.85 -0.56 5.81
CA ILE A 199 -3.16 -1.96 5.44
C ILE A 199 -4.57 -2.38 5.86
N GLY A 200 -5.02 -1.98 7.06
CA GLY A 200 -6.38 -2.26 7.54
C GLY A 200 -7.46 -1.57 6.71
N HIS A 201 -7.20 -0.33 6.30
CA HIS A 201 -8.11 0.45 5.46
C HIS A 201 -8.19 -0.14 4.04
N LEU A 202 -7.04 -0.44 3.42
CA LEU A 202 -6.97 -0.98 2.07
C LEU A 202 -7.61 -2.38 1.98
N ALA A 203 -7.34 -3.25 2.95
CA ALA A 203 -7.97 -4.58 3.01
C ALA A 203 -9.49 -4.48 3.19
N GLY A 204 -9.97 -3.56 4.03
CA GLY A 204 -11.40 -3.30 4.20
C GLY A 204 -12.09 -2.77 2.93
N LEU A 205 -11.42 -1.88 2.18
CA LEU A 205 -11.94 -1.37 0.91
C LEU A 205 -11.97 -2.43 -0.19
N ALA A 206 -10.91 -3.23 -0.33
CA ALA A 206 -10.77 -4.20 -1.40
C ALA A 206 -11.83 -5.33 -1.33
N ARG A 207 -12.30 -5.68 -0.13
CA ARG A 207 -13.33 -6.71 0.08
C ARG A 207 -14.75 -6.30 -0.30
N ARG A 208 -15.06 -5.00 -0.27
CA ARG A 208 -16.45 -4.55 -0.57
C ARG A 208 -16.87 -4.86 -2.00
N ASP A 209 -15.93 -4.80 -2.94
CA ASP A 209 -16.20 -5.09 -4.34
C ASP A 209 -16.74 -6.52 -4.53
N GLU A 210 -16.45 -7.45 -3.61
CA GLU A 210 -16.99 -8.82 -3.65
C GLU A 210 -18.36 -8.94 -2.97
N GLU A 211 -18.54 -8.35 -1.79
CA GLU A 211 -19.80 -8.44 -1.03
C GLU A 211 -20.96 -7.74 -1.76
N ASP A 212 -20.71 -6.57 -2.36
CA ASP A 212 -21.70 -5.83 -3.15
C ASP A 212 -22.01 -6.56 -4.47
N ALA A 213 -21.00 -7.18 -5.10
CA ALA A 213 -21.18 -7.92 -6.35
C ALA A 213 -21.90 -9.28 -6.17
N ASP A 214 -21.76 -9.93 -5.02
CA ASP A 214 -22.47 -11.17 -4.71
C ASP A 214 -23.91 -10.92 -4.27
N ALA A 215 -24.19 -9.82 -3.54
CA ALA A 215 -25.55 -9.39 -3.24
C ALA A 215 -26.38 -9.13 -4.53
N ASP A 216 -25.77 -8.49 -5.53
CA ASP A 216 -26.42 -8.24 -6.83
C ASP A 216 -26.71 -9.53 -7.63
N LYS A 217 -25.88 -10.58 -7.48
CA LYS A 217 -26.09 -11.88 -8.14
C LYS A 217 -27.19 -12.69 -7.46
N ASP A 218 -27.24 -12.67 -6.13
CA ASP A 218 -28.28 -13.36 -5.36
C ASP A 218 -29.67 -12.73 -5.63
N GLU A 219 -29.76 -11.40 -5.75
CA GLU A 219 -31.01 -10.72 -6.13
C GLU A 219 -31.44 -11.04 -7.58
N GLN A 220 -30.50 -11.14 -8.52
CA GLN A 220 -30.80 -11.54 -9.91
C GLN A 220 -31.25 -13.00 -10.01
N ALA A 221 -30.60 -13.92 -9.29
CA ALA A 221 -30.99 -15.33 -9.26
C ALA A 221 -32.37 -15.54 -8.59
N ALA A 222 -32.69 -14.77 -7.55
CA ALA A 222 -34.01 -14.78 -6.92
C ALA A 222 -35.10 -14.26 -7.87
N ASN A 223 -34.81 -13.23 -8.66
CA ASN A 223 -35.77 -12.66 -9.61
C ASN A 223 -36.00 -13.55 -10.86
N GLU A 224 -35.00 -14.33 -11.28
CA GLU A 224 -35.16 -15.33 -12.35
C GLU A 224 -35.96 -16.57 -11.89
N ALA A 225 -35.88 -16.94 -10.60
CA ALA A 225 -36.62 -18.07 -10.05
C ALA A 225 -38.13 -17.80 -9.85
N ASP A 226 -38.54 -16.55 -9.69
CA ASP A 226 -39.95 -16.12 -9.60
C ASP A 226 -40.60 -15.87 -10.98
N GLY A 227 -39.85 -16.02 -12.09
CA GLY A 227 -40.32 -15.73 -13.45
C GLY A 227 -40.96 -16.91 -14.22
N ASP A 228 -40.86 -18.15 -13.74
CA ASP A 228 -41.39 -19.34 -14.45
C ASP A 228 -42.78 -19.73 -13.93
N GLY A 229 -43.78 -18.92 -14.29
CA GLY A 229 -45.14 -19.04 -13.75
C GLY A 229 -46.25 -18.51 -14.66
N ALA A 230 -46.21 -18.82 -15.97
CA ALA A 230 -47.34 -18.88 -16.92
C ALA A 230 -46.71 -19.01 -18.33
N GLU A 231 -46.97 -20.01 -19.16
CA GLU A 231 -48.29 -20.41 -19.64
C GLU A 231 -48.33 -21.92 -19.93
N THR A 232 -49.29 -22.62 -19.33
CA THR A 232 -49.79 -23.91 -19.82
C THR A 232 -51.21 -23.74 -20.33
N ASP A 233 -51.58 -24.60 -21.27
CA ASP A 233 -52.90 -24.82 -21.89
C ASP A 233 -53.05 -24.15 -23.28
N GLY A 234 -53.41 -24.85 -24.37
CA GLY A 234 -54.09 -26.13 -24.45
C GLY A 234 -53.99 -26.85 -25.80
N ASP A 235 -54.05 -28.17 -25.66
CA ASP A 235 -54.77 -29.19 -26.43
C ASP A 235 -54.82 -29.23 -27.97
N VAL A 236 -54.29 -30.36 -28.47
CA VAL A 236 -54.93 -31.41 -29.32
C VAL A 236 -55.41 -31.01 -30.73
N GLU A 237 -54.87 -31.67 -31.76
CA GLU A 237 -55.62 -32.66 -32.57
C GLU A 237 -54.70 -33.52 -33.46
N THR A 238 -55.09 -34.79 -33.54
CA THR A 238 -54.56 -35.89 -34.34
C THR A 238 -54.80 -35.66 -35.83
N ASP A 239 -53.92 -36.13 -36.72
CA ASP A 239 -54.33 -37.12 -37.72
C ASP A 239 -53.14 -37.72 -38.47
N ALA A 240 -53.28 -39.01 -38.75
CA ALA A 240 -52.43 -39.77 -39.64
C ALA A 240 -52.74 -39.39 -41.10
N ASP A 241 -51.73 -39.35 -41.97
CA ASP A 241 -51.94 -39.79 -43.35
C ASP A 241 -50.63 -40.21 -44.02
N GLU A 242 -50.76 -41.29 -44.78
CA GLU A 242 -49.76 -41.96 -45.62
C GLU A 242 -49.22 -41.02 -46.72
N THR A 243 -48.00 -41.25 -47.21
CA THR A 243 -47.73 -41.59 -48.64
C THR A 243 -46.23 -41.63 -48.98
N GLU A 244 -45.88 -42.75 -49.63
CA GLU A 244 -44.81 -43.07 -50.62
C GLU A 244 -43.32 -42.77 -50.37
#